data_AF-A0A4P6BDV8-F1
#
_entry.id   AF-A0A4P6BDV8-F1
#
_cell.length_a   1.000
_cell.length_b   1.000
_cell.length_c   1.000
_cell.angle_alpha   90.00
_cell.angle_beta   90.00
_cell.angle_gamma   90.00
#
_symmetry.space_group_name_H-M   'P 1'
#
loop_
_entity.id
_entity.type
_entity.pdbx_description
1 polymer ?
#
loop_
_entity_poly.entity_id
_entity_poly.type
_entity_poly.pdbx_seq_one_letter_code
_entity_poly.pdbx_strand_id
1 'polypeptide(L)'
;MERSSLRNWKIALPLVLLMAAGIYFTGRSVQAGGPEPGSSQDPLVTKSYVDNYINSRVRELRGQLDNINRQIAELEARVTALEQRPVIKLTIGSKTAYVGGTAKQLPVAPYQTGNGTSMVPFRFIGEALGAKVDYNAATQTVSYTTAAHSVILKIGTLSGTFDGRKVDIPAPATLINGTTMVPVRVISQGLGARVDWDQATMTITIRP
;
A
#
# COMPACT_ATOMS: atom_id res chain seq x y z
N MET A 1 -29.73 38.70 -36.32
CA MET A 1 -29.20 38.11 -35.07
C MET A 1 -27.68 38.32 -35.08
N GLU A 2 -27.10 39.43 -34.59
CA GLU A 2 -27.54 40.34 -33.51
C GLU A 2 -27.68 39.56 -32.18
N ARG A 3 -27.06 39.91 -31.05
CA ARG A 3 -26.32 41.12 -30.57
C ARG A 3 -25.03 40.68 -29.83
N SER A 4 -23.89 41.39 -29.68
CA SER A 4 -23.49 42.82 -29.73
C SER A 4 -23.52 43.61 -28.40
N SER A 5 -22.43 43.54 -27.60
CA SER A 5 -21.91 44.56 -26.66
C SER A 5 -20.48 44.10 -26.23
N LEU A 6 -19.37 44.87 -26.21
CA LEU A 6 -19.07 46.21 -25.65
C LEU A 6 -19.21 46.24 -24.11
N ARG A 7 -18.40 46.91 -23.27
CA ARG A 7 -17.24 47.86 -23.37
C ARG A 7 -16.50 47.79 -22.00
N ASN A 8 -15.26 48.22 -21.71
CA ASN A 8 -14.19 49.09 -22.27
C ASN A 8 -12.82 48.37 -22.03
N TRP A 9 -11.58 48.78 -22.37
CA TRP A 9 -10.86 50.03 -22.74
C TRP A 9 -10.49 51.02 -21.60
N LYS A 10 -9.20 51.02 -21.20
CA LYS A 10 -8.36 52.24 -21.07
C LYS A 10 -6.89 51.92 -21.42
N ILE A 11 -6.28 52.77 -22.24
CA ILE A 11 -4.89 52.68 -22.75
C ILE A 11 -4.00 53.69 -22.03
N ALA A 12 -2.72 53.35 -21.80
CA ALA A 12 -1.66 54.32 -21.47
C ALA A 12 -0.25 53.82 -21.90
N LEU A 13 0.11 54.13 -23.14
CA LEU A 13 1.44 54.13 -23.79
C LEU A 13 1.33 55.17 -24.95
N PRO A 14 2.39 55.65 -25.64
CA PRO A 14 3.81 55.24 -25.66
C PRO A 14 4.83 56.44 -25.67
N LEU A 15 6.03 56.26 -26.30
CA LEU A 15 7.09 57.25 -26.67
C LEU A 15 7.98 57.78 -25.51
N VAL A 16 9.28 58.15 -25.68
CA VAL A 16 10.37 58.05 -26.72
C VAL A 16 11.72 58.38 -25.97
N LEU A 17 13.00 58.50 -26.41
CA LEU A 17 13.78 58.77 -27.66
C LEU A 17 15.25 58.27 -27.41
N LEU A 18 15.86 57.33 -28.15
CA LEU A 18 16.57 57.38 -29.47
C LEU A 18 18.03 57.92 -29.45
N MET A 19 18.99 56.98 -29.63
CA MET A 19 20.43 57.04 -30.06
C MET A 19 21.39 58.20 -29.69
N ALA A 20 22.59 57.78 -29.24
CA ALA A 20 23.90 58.38 -29.57
C ALA A 20 24.97 57.25 -29.62
N ALA A 21 26.10 57.45 -30.33
CA ALA A 21 27.09 56.39 -30.62
C ALA A 21 28.43 56.55 -29.86
N GLY A 22 29.12 55.43 -29.58
CA GLY A 22 30.41 55.42 -28.85
C GLY A 22 31.26 54.16 -29.14
N ILE A 23 32.39 54.37 -29.81
CA ILE A 23 33.33 53.40 -30.40
C ILE A 23 33.96 52.40 -29.40
N TYR A 24 34.18 51.16 -29.88
CA TYR A 24 35.05 50.08 -29.38
C TYR A 24 36.04 50.36 -28.23
N PHE A 25 36.10 49.42 -27.27
CA PHE A 25 37.38 48.79 -26.88
C PHE A 25 37.16 47.34 -26.39
N THR A 26 38.18 46.47 -26.47
CA THR A 26 38.08 45.04 -26.18
C THR A 26 38.67 44.63 -24.83
N GLY A 27 38.00 43.73 -24.12
CA GLY A 27 38.54 43.08 -22.92
C GLY A 27 37.67 41.91 -22.47
N ARG A 28 38.29 40.78 -22.09
CA ARG A 28 37.57 39.69 -21.40
C ARG A 28 37.32 40.10 -19.96
N SER A 29 36.09 40.48 -19.64
CA SER A 29 35.63 40.50 -18.25
C SER A 29 35.54 39.06 -17.73
N VAL A 30 36.58 38.60 -17.04
CA VAL A 30 36.41 37.50 -16.09
C VAL A 30 35.46 38.00 -15.01
N GLN A 31 34.27 37.41 -14.94
CA GLN A 31 33.32 37.71 -13.88
C GLN A 31 33.95 37.23 -12.57
N ALA A 32 34.40 38.16 -11.73
CA ALA A 32 34.86 37.81 -10.39
C ALA A 32 33.73 37.08 -9.66
N GLY A 33 34.09 36.06 -8.87
CA GLY A 33 33.12 35.32 -8.07
C GLY A 33 32.32 36.26 -7.17
N GLY A 34 31.03 35.95 -6.98
CA GLY A 34 30.23 36.65 -5.96
C GLY A 34 30.92 36.51 -4.58
N PRO A 35 30.78 37.50 -3.69
CA PRO A 35 31.56 37.57 -2.45
C PRO A 35 31.46 36.28 -1.64
N GLU A 36 32.60 35.67 -1.36
CA GLU A 36 32.69 34.51 -0.49
C GLU A 36 32.37 34.93 0.96
N PRO A 37 31.66 34.10 1.76
CA PRO A 37 31.27 34.46 3.12
C PRO A 37 32.47 34.84 4.00
N GLY A 38 32.44 36.04 4.60
CA GLY A 38 33.54 36.58 5.40
C GLY A 38 34.64 37.31 4.62
N SER A 39 34.48 37.53 3.31
CA SER A 39 35.39 38.37 2.51
C SER A 39 35.22 39.87 2.80
N SER A 40 36.20 40.71 2.40
CA SER A 40 36.15 42.16 2.63
C SER A 40 35.13 42.94 1.79
N GLN A 41 34.35 42.25 0.94
CA GLN A 41 33.18 42.80 0.24
C GLN A 41 31.85 42.24 0.78
N ASP A 42 31.88 41.44 1.84
CA ASP A 42 30.70 40.96 2.56
C ASP A 42 30.10 42.11 3.40
N PRO A 43 28.85 42.55 3.16
CA PRO A 43 28.24 43.69 3.84
C PRO A 43 27.84 43.37 5.29
N LEU A 44 28.85 43.27 6.17
CA LEU A 44 28.78 43.08 7.63
C LEU A 44 27.50 42.38 8.09
N VAL A 45 27.41 41.06 7.84
CA VAL A 45 26.24 40.26 8.18
C VAL A 45 25.89 40.43 9.65
N THR A 46 24.84 41.23 9.92
CA THR A 46 24.53 41.63 11.30
C THR A 46 24.23 40.38 12.13
N LYS A 47 24.61 40.40 13.42
CA LYS A 47 24.30 39.28 14.33
C LYS A 47 22.81 38.92 14.28
N SER A 48 21.93 39.93 14.18
CA SER A 48 20.48 39.75 13.99
C SER A 48 20.13 38.98 12.71
N TYR A 49 20.77 39.24 11.57
CA TYR A 49 20.53 38.48 10.34
C TYR A 49 20.96 37.02 10.48
N VAL A 50 22.15 36.76 11.02
CA VAL A 50 22.66 35.40 11.27
C VAL A 50 21.75 34.66 12.26
N ASP A 51 21.43 35.28 13.40
CA ASP A 51 20.52 34.74 14.41
C ASP A 51 19.15 34.42 13.79
N ASN A 52 18.58 35.30 12.97
CA ASN A 52 17.27 35.07 12.33
C ASN A 52 17.31 33.95 11.28
N TYR A 53 18.36 33.87 10.46
CA TYR A 53 18.53 32.81 9.46
C TYR A 53 18.73 31.43 10.11
N ILE A 54 19.55 31.35 11.16
CA ILE A 54 19.72 30.12 11.94
C ILE A 54 18.40 29.77 12.64
N ASN A 55 17.73 30.73 13.29
CA ASN A 55 16.48 30.45 14.01
C ASN A 55 15.29 30.12 13.09
N SER A 56 15.25 30.56 11.84
CA SER A 56 14.25 30.08 10.87
C SER A 56 14.57 28.64 10.44
N ARG A 57 15.80 28.36 10.01
CA ARG A 57 16.21 27.02 9.54
C ARG A 57 16.16 25.97 10.64
N VAL A 58 16.52 26.30 11.88
CA VAL A 58 16.41 25.39 13.05
C VAL A 58 14.95 25.11 13.41
N ARG A 59 14.03 26.08 13.26
CA ARG A 59 12.59 25.80 13.46
C ARG A 59 12.02 24.89 12.36
N GLU A 60 12.41 25.10 11.11
CA GLU A 60 12.04 24.23 9.98
C GLU A 60 12.56 22.80 10.20
N LEU A 61 13.85 22.64 10.53
CA LEU A 61 14.48 21.34 10.80
C LEU A 61 13.86 20.62 12.01
N ARG A 62 13.46 21.35 13.07
CA ARG A 62 12.69 20.77 14.19
C ARG A 62 11.32 20.27 13.73
N GLY A 63 10.57 21.07 12.97
CA GLY A 63 9.28 20.63 12.41
C GLY A 63 9.40 19.42 11.47
N GLN A 64 10.51 19.31 10.72
CA GLN A 64 10.82 18.12 9.93
C GLN A 64 11.12 16.91 10.81
N LEU A 65 11.92 17.05 11.87
CA LEU A 65 12.19 15.99 12.85
C LEU A 65 10.91 15.53 13.57
N ASP A 66 10.06 16.47 14.00
CA ASP A 66 8.76 16.18 14.63
C ASP A 66 7.78 15.48 13.67
N ASN A 67 7.96 15.63 12.35
CA ASN A 67 7.23 14.87 11.34
C ASN A 67 7.80 13.47 11.13
N ILE A 68 9.13 13.36 11.02
CA ILE A 68 9.84 12.08 10.88
C ILE A 68 9.56 11.18 12.09
N ASN A 69 9.62 11.71 13.31
CA ASN A 69 9.35 10.95 14.54
C ASN A 69 7.91 10.39 14.59
N ARG A 70 6.92 11.15 14.10
CA ARG A 70 5.53 10.66 13.97
C ARG A 70 5.43 9.56 12.90
N GLN A 71 6.07 9.75 11.76
CA GLN A 71 6.12 8.74 10.70
C GLN A 71 6.82 7.44 11.15
N ILE A 72 7.87 7.53 11.96
CA ILE A 72 8.54 6.37 12.57
C ILE A 72 7.56 5.63 13.49
N ALA A 73 6.92 6.32 14.44
CA ALA A 73 5.96 5.69 15.36
C ALA A 73 4.76 5.05 14.63
N GLU A 74 4.24 5.68 13.56
CA GLU A 74 3.20 5.10 12.69
C GLU A 74 3.68 3.85 11.94
N LEU A 75 4.95 3.83 11.48
CA LEU A 75 5.55 2.68 10.81
C LEU A 75 5.84 1.54 11.79
N GLU A 76 6.36 1.82 12.99
CA GLU A 76 6.59 0.83 14.05
C GLU A 76 5.29 0.15 14.48
N ALA A 77 4.22 0.92 14.69
CA ALA A 77 2.89 0.38 14.98
C ALA A 77 2.36 -0.52 13.84
N ARG A 78 2.61 -0.14 12.58
CA ARG A 78 2.24 -0.95 11.40
C ARG A 78 3.08 -2.22 11.26
N VAL A 79 4.38 -2.17 11.55
CA VAL A 79 5.26 -3.36 11.55
C VAL A 79 4.81 -4.32 12.65
N THR A 80 4.60 -3.85 13.87
CA THR A 80 4.10 -4.67 14.99
C THR A 80 2.77 -5.34 14.65
N ALA A 81 1.85 -4.63 14.00
CA ALA A 81 0.56 -5.18 13.56
C ALA A 81 0.68 -6.21 12.42
N LEU A 82 1.75 -6.16 11.62
CA LEU A 82 2.05 -7.16 10.59
C LEU A 82 2.75 -8.40 11.17
N GLU A 83 3.69 -8.22 12.11
CA GLU A 83 4.36 -9.32 12.82
C GLU A 83 3.39 -10.18 13.64
N GLN A 84 2.31 -9.58 14.16
CA GLN A 84 1.25 -10.32 14.85
C GLN A 84 0.38 -11.20 13.94
N ARG A 85 0.46 -11.06 12.60
CA ARG A 85 -0.33 -11.90 11.68
C ARG A 85 0.24 -13.33 11.68
N PRO A 86 -0.50 -14.34 12.17
CA PRO A 86 0.10 -15.62 12.53
C PRO A 86 0.38 -16.50 11.30
N VAL A 87 1.52 -17.20 11.31
CA VAL A 87 1.77 -18.32 10.40
C VAL A 87 0.79 -19.44 10.72
N ILE A 88 0.06 -19.93 9.72
CA ILE A 88 -0.89 -21.04 9.85
C ILE A 88 -0.26 -22.30 9.27
N LYS A 89 -0.31 -23.41 10.02
CA LYS A 89 0.07 -24.75 9.53
C LYS A 89 -1.10 -25.71 9.60
N LEU A 90 -1.30 -26.46 8.52
CA LEU A 90 -2.35 -27.46 8.36
C LEU A 90 -1.71 -28.74 7.83
N THR A 91 -2.10 -29.91 8.33
CA THR A 91 -1.62 -31.20 7.79
C THR A 91 -2.80 -31.98 7.23
N ILE A 92 -2.64 -32.57 6.04
CA ILE A 92 -3.69 -33.39 5.40
C ILE A 92 -4.12 -34.53 6.34
N GLY A 93 -5.42 -34.75 6.48
CA GLY A 93 -6.01 -35.74 7.38
C GLY A 93 -6.06 -35.34 8.86
N SER A 94 -5.30 -34.33 9.29
CA SER A 94 -5.29 -33.85 10.69
C SER A 94 -6.43 -32.86 10.96
N LYS A 95 -7.14 -33.02 12.09
CA LYS A 95 -7.98 -31.96 12.65
C LYS A 95 -7.20 -30.93 13.49
N THR A 96 -5.97 -31.24 13.90
CA THR A 96 -5.11 -30.30 14.62
C THR A 96 -4.38 -29.41 13.61
N ALA A 97 -4.65 -28.11 13.68
CA ALA A 97 -3.94 -27.04 13.01
C ALA A 97 -3.08 -26.25 14.01
N TYR A 98 -2.16 -25.43 13.51
CA TYR A 98 -1.40 -24.47 14.33
C TYR A 98 -1.54 -23.06 13.77
N VAL A 99 -1.72 -22.09 14.65
CA VAL A 99 -1.83 -20.66 14.33
C VAL A 99 -0.85 -19.92 15.26
N GLY A 100 0.23 -19.37 14.71
CA GLY A 100 1.28 -18.72 15.51
C GLY A 100 1.92 -19.68 16.52
N GLY A 101 2.06 -20.97 16.16
CA GLY A 101 2.52 -22.03 17.06
C GLY A 101 1.46 -22.56 18.04
N THR A 102 0.35 -21.86 18.26
CA THR A 102 -0.75 -22.34 19.12
C THR A 102 -1.60 -23.38 18.39
N ALA A 103 -1.77 -24.55 18.99
CA ALA A 103 -2.66 -25.59 18.45
C ALA A 103 -4.13 -25.17 18.46
N LYS A 104 -4.88 -25.51 17.40
CA LYS A 104 -6.32 -25.27 17.24
C LYS A 104 -6.98 -26.50 16.61
N GLN A 105 -8.23 -26.77 16.96
CA GLN A 105 -9.01 -27.85 16.36
C GLN A 105 -9.87 -27.36 15.20
N LEU A 106 -9.86 -28.12 14.10
CA LEU A 106 -10.67 -27.92 12.91
C LEU A 106 -11.93 -28.78 12.97
N PRO A 107 -13.11 -28.27 12.56
CA PRO A 107 -14.33 -29.09 12.44
C PRO A 107 -14.14 -30.26 11.45
N VAL A 108 -13.48 -29.99 10.33
CA VAL A 108 -13.16 -30.93 9.25
C VAL A 108 -11.67 -30.81 8.93
N ALA A 109 -10.99 -31.94 8.75
CA ALA A 109 -9.58 -31.98 8.40
C ALA A 109 -9.34 -31.49 6.95
N PRO A 110 -8.19 -30.89 6.63
CA PRO A 110 -7.78 -30.67 5.25
C PRO A 110 -7.65 -32.02 4.52
N TYR A 111 -8.00 -32.06 3.24
CA TYR A 111 -7.90 -33.27 2.42
C TYR A 111 -7.39 -32.92 1.02
N GLN A 112 -6.93 -33.93 0.26
CA GLN A 112 -6.67 -33.79 -1.16
C GLN A 112 -7.78 -34.46 -1.97
N THR A 113 -8.23 -33.82 -3.03
CA THR A 113 -9.07 -34.43 -4.06
C THR A 113 -8.26 -35.37 -4.94
N GLY A 114 -8.93 -36.25 -5.70
CA GLY A 114 -8.24 -37.19 -6.62
C GLY A 114 -7.41 -36.54 -7.73
N ASN A 115 -7.51 -35.23 -7.96
CA ASN A 115 -6.64 -34.47 -8.87
C ASN A 115 -5.49 -33.72 -8.15
N GLY A 116 -5.23 -34.04 -6.88
CA GLY A 116 -4.16 -33.42 -6.07
C GLY A 116 -4.50 -32.03 -5.49
N THR A 117 -5.69 -31.48 -5.74
CA THR A 117 -6.08 -30.18 -5.17
C THR A 117 -6.27 -30.30 -3.67
N SER A 118 -5.42 -29.60 -2.90
CA SER A 118 -5.54 -29.52 -1.44
C SER A 118 -6.70 -28.60 -1.05
N MET A 119 -7.64 -29.14 -0.28
CA MET A 119 -8.87 -28.50 0.19
C MET A 119 -8.76 -28.16 1.68
N VAL A 120 -9.05 -26.90 2.03
CA VAL A 120 -8.88 -26.36 3.39
C VAL A 120 -10.17 -25.72 3.93
N PRO A 121 -10.41 -25.71 5.26
CA PRO A 121 -11.60 -25.07 5.84
C PRO A 121 -11.59 -23.54 5.64
N PHE A 122 -12.55 -23.02 4.87
CA PHE A 122 -12.62 -21.61 4.48
C PHE A 122 -12.62 -20.66 5.69
N ARG A 123 -13.62 -20.81 6.59
CA ARG A 123 -13.82 -19.88 7.71
C ARG A 123 -12.60 -19.76 8.62
N PHE A 124 -12.03 -20.88 9.02
CA PHE A 124 -10.86 -20.93 9.91
C PHE A 124 -9.65 -20.16 9.36
N ILE A 125 -9.37 -20.26 8.05
CA ILE A 125 -8.23 -19.58 7.43
C ILE A 125 -8.50 -18.09 7.22
N GLY A 126 -9.75 -17.71 6.89
CA GLY A 126 -10.14 -16.30 6.81
C GLY A 126 -10.01 -15.60 8.16
N GLU A 127 -10.58 -16.18 9.21
CA GLU A 127 -10.53 -15.64 10.57
C GLU A 127 -9.10 -15.56 11.11
N ALA A 128 -8.28 -16.59 10.91
CA ALA A 128 -6.88 -16.60 11.35
C ALA A 128 -5.97 -15.60 10.59
N LEU A 129 -6.37 -15.15 9.39
CA LEU A 129 -5.71 -14.08 8.64
C LEU A 129 -6.36 -12.70 8.86
N GLY A 130 -7.35 -12.59 9.77
CA GLY A 130 -8.03 -11.34 10.09
C GLY A 130 -9.06 -10.87 9.04
N ALA A 131 -9.52 -11.75 8.16
CA ALA A 131 -10.61 -11.46 7.22
C ALA A 131 -11.97 -11.64 7.88
N LYS A 132 -12.91 -10.72 7.60
CA LYS A 132 -14.33 -10.95 7.91
C LYS A 132 -14.84 -12.06 7.00
N VAL A 133 -15.45 -13.09 7.58
CA VAL A 133 -16.03 -14.22 6.85
C VAL A 133 -17.56 -14.14 6.91
N ASP A 134 -18.23 -14.33 5.78
CA ASP A 134 -19.71 -14.39 5.70
C ASP A 134 -20.18 -15.68 5.01
N TYR A 135 -21.47 -16.01 5.18
CA TYR A 135 -22.15 -17.10 4.48
C TYR A 135 -23.62 -16.77 4.24
N ASN A 136 -23.96 -16.52 2.97
CA ASN A 136 -25.34 -16.35 2.53
C ASN A 136 -25.95 -17.73 2.19
N ALA A 137 -26.84 -18.20 3.06
CA ALA A 137 -27.51 -19.50 2.90
C ALA A 137 -28.44 -19.57 1.68
N ALA A 138 -29.11 -18.46 1.31
CA ALA A 138 -30.06 -18.42 0.20
C ALA A 138 -29.39 -18.54 -1.17
N THR A 139 -28.18 -18.01 -1.32
CA THR A 139 -27.39 -18.14 -2.55
C THR A 139 -26.32 -19.24 -2.49
N GLN A 140 -26.15 -19.90 -1.33
CA GLN A 140 -25.07 -20.85 -1.01
C GLN A 140 -23.68 -20.26 -1.29
N THR A 141 -23.48 -19.02 -0.85
CA THR A 141 -22.28 -18.23 -1.14
C THR A 141 -21.49 -18.00 0.15
N VAL A 142 -20.20 -18.33 0.16
CA VAL A 142 -19.26 -17.87 1.19
C VAL A 142 -18.46 -16.68 0.69
N SER A 143 -18.06 -15.79 1.58
CA SER A 143 -17.18 -14.67 1.22
C SER A 143 -16.15 -14.33 2.30
N TYR A 144 -15.06 -13.70 1.84
CA TYR A 144 -14.11 -12.98 2.67
C TYR A 144 -14.17 -11.48 2.35
N THR A 145 -13.88 -10.65 3.34
CA THR A 145 -13.60 -9.22 3.14
C THR A 145 -12.49 -8.77 4.07
N THR A 146 -11.50 -8.07 3.52
CA THR A 146 -10.42 -7.37 4.22
C THR A 146 -10.39 -5.91 3.76
N ALA A 147 -9.45 -5.11 4.27
CA ALA A 147 -9.23 -3.75 3.76
C ALA A 147 -8.63 -3.70 2.32
N ALA A 148 -8.09 -4.82 1.82
CA ALA A 148 -7.40 -4.89 0.51
C ALA A 148 -8.11 -5.78 -0.52
N HIS A 149 -8.76 -6.87 -0.06
CA HIS A 149 -9.33 -7.91 -0.92
C HIS A 149 -10.75 -8.33 -0.52
N SER A 150 -11.54 -8.70 -1.53
CA SER A 150 -12.88 -9.26 -1.43
C SER A 150 -13.00 -10.53 -2.28
N VAL A 151 -13.47 -11.63 -1.67
CA VAL A 151 -13.61 -12.94 -2.33
C VAL A 151 -15.04 -13.43 -2.14
N ILE A 152 -15.69 -13.87 -3.20
CA ILE A 152 -17.07 -14.39 -3.19
C ILE A 152 -17.11 -15.71 -3.97
N LEU A 153 -17.51 -16.80 -3.32
CA LEU A 153 -17.53 -18.14 -3.90
C LEU A 153 -18.91 -18.78 -3.74
N LYS A 154 -19.51 -19.27 -4.83
CA LYS A 154 -20.71 -20.10 -4.76
C LYS A 154 -20.31 -21.58 -4.61
N ILE A 155 -20.86 -22.23 -3.60
CA ILE A 155 -20.66 -23.67 -3.34
C ILE A 155 -21.11 -24.48 -4.56
N GLY A 156 -20.35 -25.50 -4.92
CA GLY A 156 -20.56 -26.36 -6.09
C GLY A 156 -20.05 -25.79 -7.42
N THR A 157 -19.59 -24.54 -7.49
CA THR A 157 -19.11 -23.93 -8.74
C THR A 157 -17.58 -23.93 -8.88
N LEU A 158 -17.09 -24.06 -10.12
CA LEU A 158 -15.67 -24.02 -10.49
C LEU A 158 -15.13 -22.58 -10.70
N SER A 159 -15.83 -21.55 -10.21
CA SER A 159 -15.40 -20.15 -10.35
C SER A 159 -15.85 -19.28 -9.18
N GLY A 160 -15.01 -18.32 -8.79
CA GLY A 160 -15.35 -17.29 -7.82
C GLY A 160 -15.24 -15.88 -8.40
N THR A 161 -15.60 -14.89 -7.59
CA THR A 161 -15.32 -13.47 -7.85
C THR A 161 -14.27 -12.99 -6.85
N PHE A 162 -13.17 -12.46 -7.37
CA PHE A 162 -12.00 -11.96 -6.63
C PHE A 162 -11.80 -10.50 -7.03
N ASP A 163 -11.93 -9.56 -6.10
CA ASP A 163 -11.81 -8.12 -6.33
C ASP A 163 -12.65 -7.62 -7.52
N GLY A 164 -13.89 -8.12 -7.59
CA GLY A 164 -14.86 -7.83 -8.65
C GLY A 164 -14.68 -8.60 -9.97
N ARG A 165 -13.59 -9.35 -10.14
CA ARG A 165 -13.28 -10.12 -11.36
C ARG A 165 -13.63 -11.59 -11.20
N LYS A 166 -14.20 -12.22 -12.23
CA LYS A 166 -14.41 -13.68 -12.23
C LYS A 166 -13.06 -14.40 -12.40
N VAL A 167 -12.82 -15.42 -11.58
CA VAL A 167 -11.61 -16.27 -11.60
C VAL A 167 -12.03 -17.74 -11.47
N ASP A 168 -11.50 -18.60 -12.32
CA ASP A 168 -11.78 -20.04 -12.28
C ASP A 168 -10.85 -20.76 -11.27
N ILE A 169 -11.38 -21.76 -10.57
CA ILE A 169 -10.73 -22.45 -9.43
C ILE A 169 -10.59 -23.97 -9.70
N PRO A 170 -9.49 -24.62 -9.27
CA PRO A 170 -9.12 -25.97 -9.73
C PRO A 170 -9.98 -27.12 -9.17
N ALA A 171 -10.82 -26.83 -8.17
CA ALA A 171 -11.90 -27.69 -7.69
C ALA A 171 -13.00 -26.78 -7.11
N PRO A 172 -14.28 -27.19 -7.08
CA PRO A 172 -15.35 -26.36 -6.55
C PRO A 172 -15.25 -26.21 -5.03
N ALA A 173 -15.81 -25.13 -4.50
CA ALA A 173 -16.04 -25.02 -3.05
C ALA A 173 -17.11 -26.06 -2.63
N THR A 174 -16.85 -26.86 -1.60
CA THR A 174 -17.73 -27.97 -1.16
C THR A 174 -18.13 -27.82 0.29
N LEU A 175 -19.37 -28.18 0.64
CA LEU A 175 -19.86 -28.19 2.02
C LEU A 175 -19.73 -29.60 2.60
N ILE A 176 -18.91 -29.77 3.65
CA ILE A 176 -18.71 -31.05 4.35
C ILE A 176 -18.98 -30.82 5.84
N ASN A 177 -19.92 -31.56 6.43
CA ASN A 177 -20.27 -31.46 7.86
C ASN A 177 -20.45 -30.01 8.35
N GLY A 178 -21.22 -29.20 7.60
CA GLY A 178 -21.45 -27.77 7.89
C GLY A 178 -20.26 -26.83 7.65
N THR A 179 -19.11 -27.36 7.20
CA THR A 179 -17.88 -26.61 6.96
C THR A 179 -17.63 -26.46 5.46
N THR A 180 -17.50 -25.23 4.97
CA THR A 180 -17.13 -24.98 3.58
C THR A 180 -15.63 -25.21 3.40
N MET A 181 -15.28 -26.13 2.51
CA MET A 181 -13.92 -26.47 2.13
C MET A 181 -13.62 -25.89 0.75
N VAL A 182 -12.44 -25.28 0.57
CA VAL A 182 -12.04 -24.60 -0.67
C VAL A 182 -10.63 -25.03 -1.12
N PRO A 183 -10.29 -24.93 -2.42
CA PRO A 183 -8.91 -25.09 -2.87
C PRO A 183 -7.99 -24.10 -2.17
N VAL A 184 -6.84 -24.55 -1.66
CA VAL A 184 -5.89 -23.65 -0.96
C VAL A 184 -5.40 -22.47 -1.83
N ARG A 185 -5.43 -22.63 -3.17
CA ARG A 185 -5.17 -21.56 -4.14
C ARG A 185 -6.08 -20.34 -3.95
N VAL A 186 -7.32 -20.53 -3.53
CA VAL A 186 -8.29 -19.46 -3.23
C VAL A 186 -7.75 -18.54 -2.14
N ILE A 187 -7.13 -19.09 -1.10
CA ILE A 187 -6.54 -18.32 0.00
C ILE A 187 -5.40 -17.45 -0.54
N SER A 188 -4.53 -18.03 -1.36
CA SER A 188 -3.37 -17.33 -1.90
C SER A 188 -3.75 -16.20 -2.87
N GLN A 189 -4.65 -16.48 -3.81
CA GLN A 189 -5.10 -15.49 -4.79
C GLN A 189 -6.09 -14.46 -4.23
N GLY A 190 -6.83 -14.81 -3.18
CA GLY A 190 -7.94 -13.99 -2.66
C GLY A 190 -7.68 -13.26 -1.35
N LEU A 191 -6.59 -13.59 -0.64
CA LEU A 191 -6.14 -12.84 0.55
C LEU A 191 -4.68 -12.35 0.40
N GLY A 192 -4.06 -12.53 -0.77
CA GLY A 192 -2.65 -12.22 -1.03
C GLY A 192 -1.65 -13.16 -0.35
N ALA A 193 -2.13 -14.14 0.42
CA ALA A 193 -1.32 -14.98 1.30
C ALA A 193 -0.32 -15.86 0.54
N ARG A 194 0.89 -16.00 1.06
CA ARG A 194 1.85 -16.99 0.55
C ARG A 194 1.50 -18.38 1.07
N VAL A 195 1.32 -19.33 0.15
CA VAL A 195 1.10 -20.75 0.48
C VAL A 195 2.31 -21.55 0.00
N ASP A 196 3.03 -22.18 0.93
CA ASP A 196 4.02 -23.22 0.61
C ASP A 196 3.44 -24.61 0.96
N TRP A 197 3.83 -25.64 0.21
CA TRP A 197 3.40 -27.02 0.39
C TRP A 197 4.61 -27.93 0.61
N ASP A 198 4.57 -28.73 1.69
CA ASP A 198 5.52 -29.80 1.97
C ASP A 198 4.85 -31.16 1.70
N GLN A 199 5.34 -31.85 0.67
CA GLN A 199 4.85 -33.18 0.27
C GLN A 199 5.32 -34.30 1.21
N ALA A 200 6.47 -34.15 1.89
CA ALA A 200 7.01 -35.18 2.77
C ALA A 200 6.25 -35.25 4.10
N THR A 201 5.86 -34.09 4.65
CA THR A 201 5.03 -34.01 5.87
C THR A 201 3.54 -33.75 5.59
N MET A 202 3.13 -33.77 4.32
CA MET A 202 1.77 -33.46 3.87
C MET A 202 1.20 -32.17 4.49
N THR A 203 2.04 -31.14 4.59
CA THR A 203 1.74 -29.92 5.36
C THR A 203 1.66 -28.69 4.48
N ILE A 204 0.55 -27.96 4.62
CA ILE A 204 0.31 -26.64 4.04
C ILE A 204 0.78 -25.61 5.06
N THR A 205 1.70 -24.72 4.68
CA THR A 205 2.07 -23.55 5.48
C THR A 205 1.57 -22.29 4.77
N ILE A 206 0.68 -21.55 5.43
CA ILE A 206 0.12 -20.29 4.93
C ILE A 206 0.75 -19.15 5.73
N ARG A 207 1.26 -18.14 5.02
CA ARG A 207 1.77 -16.89 5.59
C ARG A 207 1.00 -15.69 5.04
N PRO A 208 0.87 -14.60 5.83
CA PRO A 208 0.11 -13.41 5.48
C PRO A 208 0.80 -12.49 4.47
#